data_AF-A0AAD8RPD4-F1
#
_entry.id   AF-A0AAD8RPD4-F1
#
_cell.length_a   1.000
_cell.length_b   1.000
_cell.length_c   1.000
_cell.angle_alpha   90.00
_cell.angle_beta   90.00
_cell.angle_gamma   90.00
#
_symmetry.space_group_name_H-M   'P 1'
#
loop_
_entity.id
_entity.type
_entity.pdbx_description
1 polymer ?
#
loop_
_entity_poly.entity_id
_entity_poly.type
_entity_poly.pdbx_seq_one_letter_code
_entity_poly.pdbx_strand_id
1 'polypeptide(L)'
;MSRRDSAFLKQHGLHHTAHTLEMEAGVFFQAAHLLELVSQGRWGPAHRYLRSFSALWGDDDGAATRQYTALLDSLAHNSKLAWFACRGDEGGRAASLRKPPFHLFREYPETAEREAMYCSMTSQQARESVDWNDIRPDLREG
;
A
#
# COMPACT_ATOMS: atom_id res chain seq x y z
N MET A 1 8.83 21.05 -7.34
CA MET A 1 7.47 21.42 -6.89
C MET A 1 7.57 22.04 -5.49
N SER A 2 7.10 23.27 -5.29
CA SER A 2 7.09 23.91 -3.96
C SER A 2 5.76 23.70 -3.22
N ARG A 3 5.74 23.92 -1.89
CA ARG A 3 4.49 23.88 -1.10
C ARG A 3 3.45 24.91 -1.59
N ARG A 4 3.92 26.07 -2.08
CA ARG A 4 3.05 27.14 -2.59
C ARG A 4 2.38 26.74 -3.90
N ASP A 5 3.12 26.11 -4.81
CA ASP A 5 2.59 25.64 -6.09
C ASP A 5 1.55 24.53 -5.89
N SER A 6 1.82 23.57 -4.99
CA SER A 6 0.84 22.53 -4.62
C SER A 6 -0.43 23.13 -4.00
N ALA A 7 -0.29 24.10 -3.08
CA ALA A 7 -1.43 24.78 -2.47
C ALA A 7 -2.26 25.56 -3.51
N PHE A 8 -1.60 26.26 -4.44
CA PHE A 8 -2.25 26.99 -5.52
C PHE A 8 -3.10 26.05 -6.40
N LEU A 9 -2.54 24.92 -6.81
CA LEU A 9 -3.28 23.93 -7.62
C LEU A 9 -4.50 23.39 -6.88
N LYS A 10 -4.36 23.07 -5.58
CA LYS A 10 -5.48 22.56 -4.76
C LYS A 10 -6.57 23.60 -4.55
N GLN A 11 -6.21 24.86 -4.33
CA GLN A 11 -7.18 25.95 -4.21
C GLN A 11 -8.02 26.12 -5.49
N HIS A 12 -7.46 25.76 -6.65
CA HIS A 12 -8.16 25.80 -7.94
C HIS A 12 -8.79 24.44 -8.33
N GLY A 13 -8.92 23.50 -7.40
CA GLY A 13 -9.54 22.20 -7.62
C GLY A 13 -8.69 21.19 -8.39
N LEU A 14 -7.42 21.50 -8.68
CA LEU A 14 -6.50 20.66 -9.45
C LEU A 14 -5.75 19.66 -8.55
N HIS A 15 -6.48 18.93 -7.71
CA HIS A 15 -5.91 18.02 -6.71
C HIS A 15 -5.09 16.89 -7.34
N HIS A 16 -5.60 16.26 -8.40
CA HIS A 16 -4.88 15.20 -9.10
C HIS A 16 -3.53 15.69 -9.64
N THR A 17 -3.53 16.83 -10.33
CA THR A 17 -2.31 17.46 -10.86
C THR A 17 -1.33 17.81 -9.75
N ALA A 18 -1.81 18.35 -8.63
CA ALA A 18 -0.97 18.64 -7.47
C ALA A 18 -0.29 17.36 -6.94
N HIS A 19 -1.04 16.27 -6.77
CA HIS A 19 -0.50 15.00 -6.27
C HIS A 19 0.45 14.31 -7.25
N THR A 20 0.19 14.39 -8.56
CA THR A 20 1.13 13.91 -9.58
C THR A 20 2.47 14.66 -9.48
N LEU A 21 2.43 15.98 -9.42
CA LEU A 21 3.65 16.79 -9.32
C LEU A 21 4.37 16.65 -7.98
N GLU A 22 3.64 16.37 -6.89
CA GLU A 22 4.23 15.97 -5.61
C GLU A 22 5.04 14.68 -5.74
N MET A 23 4.47 13.64 -6.36
CA MET A 23 5.15 12.36 -6.59
C MET A 23 6.35 12.49 -7.52
N GLU A 24 6.22 13.26 -8.60
CA GLU A 24 7.32 13.48 -9.56
C GLU A 24 8.48 14.26 -8.94
N ALA A 25 8.16 15.24 -8.10
CA ALA A 25 9.19 16.00 -7.41
C ALA A 25 9.81 15.21 -6.26
N GLY A 26 9.07 14.33 -5.59
CA GLY A 26 9.56 13.48 -4.49
C GLY A 26 10.00 14.26 -3.23
N VAL A 27 9.82 15.58 -3.19
CA VAL A 27 10.32 16.46 -2.12
C VAL A 27 9.27 16.85 -1.08
N PHE A 28 7.98 16.63 -1.37
CA PHE A 28 6.89 17.06 -0.48
C PHE A 28 5.80 16.01 -0.33
N PHE A 29 5.83 15.32 0.80
CA PHE A 29 4.86 14.31 1.18
C PHE A 29 3.67 14.93 1.92
N GLN A 30 2.44 14.59 1.51
CA GLN A 30 1.20 14.98 2.19
C GLN A 30 0.52 13.80 2.89
N ALA A 31 0.65 13.74 4.22
CA ALA A 31 0.06 12.68 5.04
C ALA A 31 -1.46 12.58 4.90
N ALA A 32 -2.16 13.72 4.82
CA ALA A 32 -3.63 13.74 4.67
C ALA A 32 -4.11 13.03 3.38
N HIS A 33 -3.35 13.18 2.30
CA HIS A 33 -3.68 12.48 1.05
C HIS A 33 -3.42 10.97 1.14
N LEU A 34 -2.32 10.57 1.78
CA LEU A 34 -2.08 9.15 2.03
C LEU A 34 -3.21 8.54 2.88
N LEU A 35 -3.63 9.23 3.94
CA LEU A 35 -4.73 8.80 4.80
C LEU A 35 -6.04 8.68 4.03
N GLU A 36 -6.34 9.63 3.15
CA GLU A 36 -7.50 9.56 2.27
C GLU A 36 -7.48 8.33 1.34
N LEU A 37 -6.34 8.05 0.69
CA LEU A 37 -6.20 6.87 -0.15
C LEU A 37 -6.40 5.58 0.66
N VAL A 38 -5.85 5.52 1.86
CA VAL A 38 -5.97 4.37 2.76
C VAL A 38 -7.41 4.19 3.24
N SER A 39 -8.09 5.25 3.68
CA SER A 39 -9.47 5.16 4.18
C SER A 39 -10.49 4.74 3.12
N GLN A 40 -10.19 5.06 1.86
CA GLN A 40 -10.94 4.63 0.67
C GLN A 40 -10.57 3.22 0.19
N GLY A 41 -9.65 2.51 0.86
CA GLY A 41 -9.18 1.19 0.42
C GLY A 41 -8.36 1.21 -0.88
N ARG A 42 -7.83 2.38 -1.27
CA ARG A 42 -7.01 2.56 -2.49
C ARG A 42 -5.55 2.20 -2.21
N TRP A 43 -5.32 0.95 -1.83
CA TRP A 43 -4.02 0.42 -1.39
C TRP A 43 -2.89 0.57 -2.42
N GLY A 44 -3.16 0.23 -3.69
CA GLY A 44 -2.17 0.36 -4.77
C GLY A 44 -1.74 1.81 -5.01
N PRO A 45 -2.69 2.75 -5.15
CA PRO A 45 -2.39 4.19 -5.17
C PRO A 45 -1.64 4.68 -3.92
N ALA A 46 -2.06 4.26 -2.71
CA ALA A 46 -1.39 4.63 -1.45
C ALA A 46 0.07 4.17 -1.40
N HIS A 47 0.33 2.90 -1.75
CA HIS A 47 1.67 2.34 -1.85
C HIS A 47 2.53 3.11 -2.87
N ARG A 48 1.98 3.39 -4.06
CA ARG A 48 2.69 4.17 -5.10
C ARG A 48 3.04 5.57 -4.61
N TYR A 49 2.09 6.25 -3.98
CA TYR A 49 2.28 7.59 -3.45
C TYR A 49 3.41 7.62 -2.43
N LEU A 50 3.34 6.78 -1.38
CA LEU A 50 4.38 6.74 -0.35
C LEU A 50 5.76 6.40 -0.92
N ARG A 51 5.84 5.43 -1.85
CA ARG A 51 7.10 5.00 -2.47
C ARG A 51 7.82 6.13 -3.20
N SER A 52 7.09 7.10 -3.77
CA SER A 52 7.70 8.25 -4.48
C SER A 52 8.53 9.15 -3.57
N PHE A 53 8.44 8.99 -2.26
CA PHE A 53 9.13 9.82 -1.28
C PHE A 53 10.26 9.06 -0.54
N SER A 54 10.69 7.90 -1.03
CA SER A 54 11.70 7.05 -0.35
C SER A 54 12.98 7.79 0.02
N ALA A 55 13.38 8.78 -0.78
CA ALA A 55 14.57 9.60 -0.53
C ALA A 55 14.47 10.46 0.74
N LEU A 56 13.27 10.77 1.24
CA LEU A 56 13.07 11.56 2.46
C LEU A 56 13.45 10.80 3.74
N TRP A 57 13.61 9.47 3.66
CA TRP A 57 13.93 8.59 4.79
C TRP A 57 15.19 7.76 4.54
N GLY A 58 16.05 8.17 3.59
CA GLY A 58 17.27 7.44 3.22
C GLY A 58 18.47 7.65 4.14
N ASP A 59 18.48 8.74 4.91
CA ASP A 59 19.67 9.22 5.66
C ASP A 59 19.56 9.06 7.19
N ASP A 60 18.48 8.43 7.71
CA ASP A 60 18.27 8.22 9.15
C ASP A 60 18.59 6.76 9.57
N ASP A 61 19.48 6.61 10.56
CA ASP A 61 20.07 5.33 10.99
C ASP A 61 19.19 4.50 11.93
N GLY A 62 17.87 4.70 11.96
CA GLY A 62 17.08 3.77 12.76
C GLY A 62 15.58 3.87 12.67
N ALA A 63 14.97 4.86 13.31
CA ALA A 63 13.56 4.78 13.63
C ALA A 63 12.66 5.17 12.46
N ALA A 64 12.95 6.29 11.79
CA ALA A 64 12.08 6.79 10.72
C ALA A 64 12.15 5.87 9.50
N THR A 65 13.34 5.39 9.15
CA THR A 65 13.57 4.42 8.07
C THR A 65 12.81 3.11 8.33
N ARG A 66 12.85 2.58 9.56
CA ARG A 66 12.09 1.37 9.92
C ARG A 66 10.57 1.58 9.87
N GLN A 67 10.08 2.72 10.34
CA GLN A 67 8.65 3.04 10.28
C GLN A 67 8.18 3.22 8.83
N TYR A 68 8.98 3.89 8.01
CA TYR A 68 8.73 4.04 6.59
C TYR A 68 8.69 2.68 5.88
N THR A 69 9.68 1.82 6.08
CA THR A 69 9.72 0.50 5.44
C THR A 69 8.58 -0.39 5.90
N ALA A 70 8.23 -0.38 7.19
CA ALA A 70 7.08 -1.11 7.72
C ALA A 70 5.75 -0.64 7.11
N LEU A 71 5.54 0.68 7.02
CA LEU A 71 4.34 1.24 6.40
C LEU A 71 4.26 0.91 4.91
N LEU A 72 5.38 1.04 4.18
CA LEU A 72 5.44 0.72 2.76
C LEU A 72 5.15 -0.76 2.51
N ASP A 73 5.72 -1.65 3.32
CA ASP A 73 5.48 -3.09 3.26
C ASP A 73 4.01 -3.45 3.57
N SER A 74 3.40 -2.80 4.58
CA SER A 74 1.97 -2.96 4.88
C SER A 74 1.07 -2.53 3.71
N LEU A 75 1.34 -1.38 3.08
CA LEU A 75 0.58 -0.93 1.91
C LEU A 75 0.78 -1.86 0.70
N ALA A 76 1.99 -2.41 0.52
CA ALA A 76 2.27 -3.39 -0.53
C ALA A 76 1.50 -4.71 -0.29
N HIS A 77 1.47 -5.19 0.95
CA HIS A 77 0.71 -6.36 1.37
C HIS A 77 -0.78 -6.17 1.10
N ASN A 78 -1.38 -5.09 1.61
CA ASN A 78 -2.80 -4.79 1.42
C ASN A 78 -3.17 -4.60 -0.06
N SER A 79 -2.27 -4.00 -0.85
CA SER A 79 -2.46 -3.90 -2.30
C SER A 79 -2.50 -5.27 -2.99
N LYS A 80 -1.64 -6.22 -2.59
CA LYS A 80 -1.64 -7.57 -3.15
C LYS A 80 -2.89 -8.34 -2.71
N LEU A 81 -3.22 -8.28 -1.41
CA LEU A 81 -4.39 -8.93 -0.86
C LEU A 81 -5.67 -8.47 -1.55
N ALA A 82 -5.89 -7.15 -1.67
CA ALA A 82 -7.02 -6.59 -2.41
C ALA A 82 -7.04 -6.98 -3.89
N TRP A 83 -5.87 -7.11 -4.52
CA TRP A 83 -5.79 -7.54 -5.90
C TRP A 83 -6.28 -8.98 -6.07
N PHE A 84 -5.87 -9.90 -5.19
CA PHE A 84 -6.28 -11.31 -5.24
C PHE A 84 -7.74 -11.53 -4.82
N ALA A 85 -8.18 -10.85 -3.76
CA ALA A 85 -9.51 -11.08 -3.19
C ALA A 85 -10.63 -10.46 -4.05
N CYS A 86 -10.43 -9.24 -4.57
CA CYS A 86 -11.52 -8.47 -5.20
C CYS A 86 -11.68 -8.68 -6.71
N ARG A 87 -10.88 -9.56 -7.34
CA ARG A 87 -10.90 -9.81 -8.79
C ARG A 87 -11.61 -11.10 -9.21
N GLY A 88 -12.39 -11.71 -8.32
CA GLY A 88 -13.11 -12.95 -8.60
C GLY A 88 -12.17 -14.03 -9.17
N ASP A 89 -12.55 -14.63 -10.30
CA ASP A 89 -11.79 -15.70 -10.93
C ASP A 89 -10.40 -15.27 -11.42
N GLU A 90 -10.23 -14.01 -11.84
CA GLU A 90 -8.91 -13.51 -12.24
C GLU A 90 -7.95 -13.51 -11.04
N GLY A 91 -8.44 -13.07 -9.88
CA GLY A 91 -7.72 -13.13 -8.61
C GLY A 91 -7.33 -14.57 -8.25
N GLY A 92 -8.29 -15.51 -8.34
CA GLY A 92 -8.04 -16.93 -8.09
C GLY A 92 -7.02 -17.56 -9.03
N ARG A 93 -7.11 -17.27 -10.34
CA ARG A 93 -6.14 -17.78 -11.33
C ARG A 93 -4.74 -17.27 -11.03
N ALA A 94 -4.57 -15.98 -10.79
CA ALA A 94 -3.26 -15.42 -10.48
C ALA A 94 -2.71 -15.94 -9.13
N ALA A 95 -3.56 -16.21 -8.14
CA ALA A 95 -3.15 -16.90 -6.92
C ALA A 95 -2.59 -18.31 -7.21
N SER A 96 -3.20 -19.07 -8.13
CA SER A 96 -2.73 -20.42 -8.50
C SER A 96 -1.37 -20.44 -9.20
N LEU A 97 -0.99 -19.32 -9.83
CA LEU A 97 0.29 -19.19 -10.51
C LEU A 97 1.43 -18.85 -9.55
N ARG A 98 1.12 -18.45 -8.31
CA ARG A 98 2.15 -18.22 -7.30
C ARG A 98 2.74 -19.55 -6.84
N LYS A 99 4.07 -19.58 -6.76
CA LYS A 99 4.83 -20.66 -6.12
C LYS A 99 5.82 -20.01 -5.16
N PRO A 100 5.53 -19.97 -3.86
CA PRO A 100 6.49 -19.43 -2.91
C PRO A 100 7.77 -20.26 -2.95
N PRO A 101 8.94 -19.63 -3.10
CA PRO A 101 10.20 -20.33 -2.99
C PRO A 101 10.29 -21.03 -1.63
N PHE A 102 10.63 -22.33 -1.62
CA PHE A 102 10.68 -23.14 -0.40
C PHE A 102 11.62 -22.56 0.67
N HIS A 103 12.68 -21.86 0.27
CA HIS A 103 13.62 -21.23 1.21
C HIS A 103 12.99 -20.10 2.05
N LEU A 104 11.94 -19.42 1.54
CA LEU A 104 11.27 -18.35 2.30
C LEU A 104 10.66 -18.88 3.61
N PHE A 105 10.13 -20.11 3.61
CA PHE A 105 9.56 -20.72 4.82
C PHE A 105 10.59 -20.98 5.91
N ARG A 106 11.87 -21.08 5.55
CA ARG A 106 12.96 -21.33 6.50
C ARG A 106 13.61 -20.05 7.00
N GLU A 107 13.76 -19.06 6.13
CA GLU A 107 14.55 -17.86 6.41
C GLU A 107 13.69 -16.66 6.85
N TYR A 108 12.43 -16.59 6.40
CA TYR A 108 11.55 -15.44 6.59
C TYR A 108 10.09 -15.88 6.85
N PRO A 109 9.78 -16.40 8.06
CA PRO A 109 8.48 -17.03 8.35
C PRO A 109 7.29 -16.10 8.09
N GLU A 110 7.34 -14.83 8.49
CA GLU A 110 6.26 -13.85 8.25
C GLU A 110 6.02 -13.61 6.74
N THR A 111 7.07 -13.59 5.94
CA THR A 111 6.94 -13.47 4.48
C THR A 111 6.32 -14.72 3.89
N ALA A 112 6.70 -15.88 4.41
CA ALA A 112 6.16 -17.16 3.96
C ALA A 112 4.68 -17.34 4.30
N GLU A 113 4.24 -16.88 5.49
CA GLU A 113 2.83 -16.85 5.89
C GLU A 113 2.01 -15.98 4.94
N ARG A 114 2.49 -14.77 4.63
CA ARG A 114 1.83 -13.88 3.66
C ARG A 114 1.72 -14.51 2.28
N GLU A 115 2.77 -15.19 1.83
CA GLU A 115 2.76 -15.89 0.54
C GLU A 115 1.81 -17.08 0.52
N ALA A 116 1.77 -17.87 1.60
CA ALA A 116 0.80 -18.96 1.76
C ALA A 116 -0.63 -18.43 1.75
N MET A 117 -0.89 -17.31 2.44
CA MET A 117 -2.16 -16.60 2.41
C MET A 117 -2.54 -16.16 0.98
N TYR A 118 -1.61 -15.59 0.20
CA TYR A 118 -1.93 -15.25 -1.20
C TYR A 118 -2.24 -16.49 -2.05
N CYS A 119 -1.58 -17.62 -1.82
CA CYS A 119 -1.85 -18.85 -2.56
C CYS A 119 -3.22 -19.46 -2.21
N SER A 120 -3.69 -19.28 -0.96
CA SER A 120 -5.01 -19.77 -0.54
C SER A 120 -6.16 -19.03 -1.24
N MET A 121 -5.92 -17.82 -1.78
CA MET A 121 -6.88 -17.03 -2.57
C MET A 121 -7.29 -17.69 -3.88
N THR A 122 -6.78 -18.88 -4.21
CA THR A 122 -7.35 -19.76 -5.23
C THR A 122 -8.80 -20.16 -4.89
N SER A 123 -9.09 -20.36 -3.61
CA SER A 123 -10.43 -20.63 -3.09
C SER A 123 -11.29 -19.37 -3.09
N GLN A 124 -12.52 -19.48 -3.60
CA GLN A 124 -13.51 -18.40 -3.50
C GLN A 124 -13.84 -18.08 -2.04
N GLN A 125 -14.01 -19.10 -1.20
CA GLN A 125 -14.30 -18.91 0.23
C GLN A 125 -13.19 -18.11 0.93
N ALA A 126 -11.92 -18.35 0.59
CA ALA A 126 -10.80 -17.61 1.15
C ALA A 126 -10.79 -16.13 0.73
N ARG A 127 -11.23 -15.83 -0.51
CA ARG A 127 -11.37 -14.44 -0.98
C ARG A 127 -12.52 -13.72 -0.29
N GLU A 128 -13.61 -14.43 -0.04
CA GLU A 128 -14.80 -13.88 0.63
C GLU A 128 -14.63 -13.75 2.15
N SER A 129 -13.70 -14.49 2.75
CA SER A 129 -13.41 -14.43 4.19
C SER A 129 -12.50 -13.26 4.61
N VAL A 130 -12.04 -12.43 3.68
CA VAL A 130 -11.19 -11.29 4.02
C VAL A 130 -12.01 -10.24 4.75
N ASP A 131 -11.71 -10.03 6.04
CA ASP A 131 -12.31 -8.94 6.80
C ASP A 131 -11.63 -7.61 6.42
N TRP A 132 -12.34 -6.81 5.64
CA TRP A 132 -11.86 -5.50 5.22
C TRP A 132 -11.89 -4.46 6.34
N ASN A 133 -12.61 -4.71 7.45
CA ASN A 133 -12.63 -3.81 8.60
C ASN A 133 -11.31 -3.85 9.35
N ASP A 134 -10.64 -5.00 9.42
CA ASP A 134 -9.29 -5.13 10.01
C ASP A 134 -8.20 -4.46 9.16
N ILE A 135 -8.51 -4.18 7.90
CA ILE A 135 -7.56 -3.64 6.93
C ILE A 135 -7.74 -2.12 6.75
N ARG A 136 -8.95 -1.59 6.97
CA ARG A 136 -9.19 -0.14 7.01
C ARG A 136 -8.77 0.37 8.39
N PRO A 137 -7.92 1.41 8.49
CA PRO A 137 -7.74 2.04 9.79
C PRO A 137 -9.10 2.55 10.25
N ASP A 138 -9.52 2.11 11.42
CA ASP A 138 -10.71 2.63 12.10
C ASP A 138 -10.56 4.15 12.22
N LEU A 139 -11.26 4.89 11.37
CA LEU A 139 -11.49 6.32 11.56
C LEU A 139 -12.68 6.48 12.51
N ARG A 140 -12.55 5.94 13.72
CA ARG A 140 -13.44 6.29 14.83
C ARG A 140 -12.72 7.33 15.68
N GLU A 141 -13.09 8.57 15.39
CA GLU A 141 -12.99 9.81 16.17
C GLU A 141 -11.84 9.94 17.20
N GLY A 142 -10.93 10.87 16.89
CA GLY A 142 -10.05 11.56 17.84
C GLY A 142 -9.94 13.02 17.44
#